data_AF-A0A5C4NS18-F1
#
_entry.id   AF-A0A5C4NS18-F1
#
_cell.length_a   1.000
_cell.length_b   1.000
_cell.length_c   1.000
_cell.angle_alpha   90.00
_cell.angle_beta   90.00
_cell.angle_gamma   90.00
#
_symmetry.space_group_name_H-M   'P 1'
#
loop_
_entity.id
_entity.type
_entity.pdbx_description
1 polymer ?
#
loop_
_entity_poly.entity_id
_entity_poly.type
_entity_poly.pdbx_seq_one_letter_code
_entity_poly.pdbx_strand_id
1 'polypeptide(L)'
;MIATTHLHMTHIISYESINKIAFGVQEPCVIAVFGTPERRTHNRAGDQELHYPGIILRHEAPSGALREVTLLPGCNGTINGIAILWTTEFLDWLAVEDTELQECVGFVVSLKLGIMVSGFHDDDESQKAIHVFRKGDMDVLADKMRSFFWKGTKL
;
A
#
# COMPACT_ATOMS: atom_id res chain seq x y z
N MET A 1 -28.62 -13.30 9.52
CA MET A 1 -27.88 -12.36 10.38
C MET A 1 -26.89 -11.65 9.50
N ILE A 2 -27.11 -10.36 9.24
CA ILE A 2 -26.18 -9.55 8.45
C ILE A 2 -25.13 -9.08 9.46
N ALA A 3 -23.91 -9.62 9.37
CA ALA A 3 -22.79 -9.07 10.12
C ALA A 3 -22.61 -7.63 9.64
N THR A 4 -22.85 -6.67 10.52
CA THR A 4 -22.55 -5.27 10.26
C THR A 4 -21.03 -5.17 10.19
N THR A 5 -20.47 -5.26 8.98
CA THR A 5 -19.06 -4.99 8.76
C THR A 5 -18.83 -3.54 9.15
N HIS A 6 -18.27 -3.31 10.34
CA HIS A 6 -17.72 -2.00 10.65
C HIS A 6 -16.62 -1.74 9.63
N LEU A 7 -16.93 -0.96 8.60
CA LEU A 7 -15.96 -0.42 7.65
C LEU A 7 -15.00 0.45 8.48
N HIS A 8 -13.88 -0.14 8.88
CA HIS A 8 -12.84 0.58 9.59
C HIS A 8 -12.20 1.53 8.59
N MET A 9 -12.24 2.83 8.85
CA MET A 9 -11.51 3.80 8.04
C MET A 9 -10.02 3.60 8.28
N THR A 10 -9.28 3.35 7.21
CA THR A 10 -7.83 3.16 7.26
C THR A 10 -7.14 4.51 7.25
N HIS A 11 -6.24 4.75 8.20
CA HIS A 11 -5.46 5.98 8.28
C HIS A 11 -3.98 5.66 8.14
N ILE A 12 -3.36 6.19 7.10
CA ILE A 12 -1.94 5.97 6.80
C ILE A 12 -1.21 7.31 6.84
N ILE A 13 -0.04 7.28 7.47
CA ILE A 13 0.97 8.32 7.39
C ILE A 13 2.19 7.69 6.72
N SER A 14 2.56 8.21 5.55
CA SER A 14 3.66 7.71 4.72
C SER A 14 4.92 7.45 5.55
N TYR A 15 5.54 6.29 5.34
CA TYR A 15 6.73 5.80 6.07
C TYR A 15 6.60 5.66 7.59
N GLU A 16 5.53 6.12 8.19
CA GLU A 16 5.37 6.16 9.63
C GLU A 16 4.45 5.06 10.12
N SER A 17 3.17 5.06 9.71
CA SER A 17 2.17 4.21 10.35
C SER A 17 0.91 3.91 9.54
N ILE A 18 0.20 2.87 9.96
CA ILE A 18 -1.19 2.55 9.61
C ILE A 18 -2.02 2.35 10.88
N ASN A 19 -3.17 3.03 10.99
CA ASN A 19 -4.09 2.93 12.13
C ASN A 19 -3.37 3.04 13.49
N LYS A 20 -2.35 3.92 13.58
CA LYS A 20 -1.47 4.16 14.75
C LYS A 20 -0.45 3.07 15.05
N ILE A 21 -0.32 2.07 14.19
CA ILE A 21 0.77 1.09 14.23
C ILE A 21 1.90 1.54 13.31
N ALA A 22 3.10 1.69 13.87
CA ALA A 22 4.27 2.09 13.10
C ALA A 22 4.77 0.97 12.18
N PHE A 23 5.36 1.32 11.05
CA PHE A 23 6.20 0.37 10.30
C PHE A 23 7.36 -0.10 11.19
N GLY A 24 7.76 -1.37 11.02
CA GLY A 24 8.82 -2.00 11.79
C GLY A 24 8.37 -2.73 13.07
N VAL A 25 7.11 -2.59 13.49
CA VAL A 25 6.62 -3.32 14.67
C VAL A 25 6.41 -4.81 14.37
N GLN A 26 6.37 -5.62 15.42
CA GLN A 26 6.13 -7.05 15.33
C GLN A 26 4.65 -7.39 15.18
N GLU A 27 4.34 -8.57 14.61
CA GLU A 27 2.99 -9.07 14.42
C GLU A 27 2.06 -8.92 15.65
N PRO A 28 2.49 -9.24 16.90
CA PRO A 28 1.60 -9.12 18.05
C PRO A 28 1.06 -7.69 18.25
N CYS A 29 1.84 -6.66 17.91
CA CYS A 29 1.38 -5.27 17.95
C CYS A 29 0.31 -4.99 16.89
N VAL A 30 0.46 -5.58 15.70
CA VAL A 30 -0.52 -5.48 14.61
C VAL A 30 -1.84 -6.14 15.02
N ILE A 31 -1.79 -7.37 15.55
CA ILE A 31 -2.98 -8.12 15.99
C ILE A 31 -3.72 -7.39 17.11
N ALA A 32 -2.99 -6.71 18.00
CA ALA A 32 -3.61 -5.91 19.06
C ALA A 32 -4.48 -4.75 18.53
N VAL A 33 -4.21 -4.25 17.32
CA VAL A 33 -4.97 -3.14 16.69
C VAL A 33 -5.96 -3.62 15.65
N PHE A 34 -5.56 -4.56 14.79
CA PHE A 34 -6.39 -5.06 13.68
C PHE A 34 -7.25 -6.27 14.07
N GLY A 35 -6.97 -6.91 15.21
CA GLY A 35 -7.61 -8.16 15.60
C GLY A 35 -7.06 -9.36 14.85
N THR A 36 -7.87 -10.42 14.78
CA THR A 36 -7.48 -11.67 14.11
C THR A 36 -7.61 -11.53 12.59
N PRO A 37 -6.56 -11.85 11.80
CA PRO A 37 -6.67 -11.85 10.34
C PRO A 37 -7.57 -12.98 9.84
N GLU A 38 -8.22 -12.77 8.71
CA GLU A 38 -9.05 -13.78 8.03
C GLU A 38 -8.19 -14.93 7.48
N ARG A 39 -6.96 -14.60 7.06
CA ARG A 39 -6.02 -15.56 6.50
C ARG A 39 -4.57 -15.18 6.77
N ARG A 40 -3.72 -16.19 6.89
CA ARG A 40 -2.27 -16.07 6.98
C ARG A 40 -1.63 -16.81 5.81
N THR A 41 -0.74 -16.17 5.08
CA THR A 41 0.00 -16.77 3.96
C THR A 41 1.47 -16.33 3.98
N HIS A 42 2.27 -16.89 3.08
CA HIS A 42 3.60 -16.37 2.77
C HIS A 42 3.66 -16.02 1.30
N ASN A 43 4.35 -14.94 0.96
CA ASN A 43 4.60 -14.61 -0.44
C ASN A 43 5.82 -15.39 -0.98
N ARG A 44 6.17 -15.15 -2.25
CA ARG A 44 7.33 -15.81 -2.90
C ARG A 44 8.67 -15.45 -2.27
N ALA A 45 8.77 -14.29 -1.61
CA ALA A 45 9.96 -13.87 -0.88
C ALA A 45 10.05 -14.49 0.54
N GLY A 46 9.03 -15.25 0.95
CA GLY A 46 8.95 -15.82 2.30
C GLY A 46 8.42 -14.84 3.35
N ASP A 47 8.04 -13.63 2.97
CA ASP A 47 7.41 -12.67 3.89
C ASP A 47 6.02 -13.18 4.29
N GLN A 48 5.68 -12.99 5.56
CA GLN A 48 4.38 -13.37 6.08
C GLN A 48 3.34 -12.31 5.74
N GLU A 49 2.17 -12.74 5.31
CA GLU A 49 1.04 -11.89 4.97
C GLU A 49 -0.15 -12.17 5.91
N LEU A 50 -0.69 -11.12 6.50
CA LEU A 50 -1.92 -11.12 7.26
C LEU A 50 -3.01 -10.47 6.42
N HIS A 51 -4.05 -11.22 6.07
CA HIS A 51 -5.15 -10.77 5.22
C HIS A 51 -6.32 -10.32 6.10
N TYR A 52 -6.78 -9.10 5.89
CA TYR A 52 -7.95 -8.48 6.50
C TYR A 52 -8.89 -7.98 5.39
N PRO A 53 -10.16 -7.65 5.71
CA PRO A 53 -11.06 -7.03 4.74
C PRO A 53 -10.43 -5.79 4.09
N GLY A 54 -10.13 -5.87 2.79
CA GLY A 54 -9.59 -4.77 1.99
C GLY A 54 -8.11 -4.44 2.20
N ILE A 55 -7.38 -5.17 3.07
CA ILE A 55 -5.98 -4.86 3.39
C ILE A 55 -5.16 -6.14 3.60
N ILE A 56 -3.92 -6.14 3.13
CA ILE A 56 -2.91 -7.16 3.41
C ILE A 56 -1.75 -6.48 4.14
N LEU A 57 -1.39 -6.98 5.32
CA LEU A 57 -0.23 -6.51 6.08
C LEU A 57 0.92 -7.51 5.92
N ARG A 58 2.05 -7.06 5.37
CA ARG A 58 3.21 -7.90 5.09
C ARG A 58 4.30 -7.65 6.11
N HIS A 59 4.82 -8.74 6.68
CA HIS A 59 5.91 -8.75 7.64
C HIS A 59 7.14 -9.38 7.02
N GLU A 60 8.27 -8.68 7.14
CA GLU A 60 9.56 -9.09 6.61
C GLU A 60 10.05 -10.39 7.25
N ALA A 61 10.50 -11.34 6.44
CA ALA A 61 11.31 -12.46 6.92
C ALA A 61 12.81 -12.07 6.96
N PRO A 62 13.57 -12.39 8.03
CA PRO A 62 13.19 -13.17 9.22
C PRO A 62 12.75 -12.31 10.41
N SER A 63 12.77 -10.98 10.29
CA SER A 63 12.62 -10.07 11.43
C SER A 63 11.21 -10.08 12.05
N GLY A 64 10.19 -10.50 11.29
CA GLY A 64 8.79 -10.44 11.70
C GLY A 64 8.22 -9.01 11.75
N ALA A 65 8.97 -8.03 11.21
CA ALA A 65 8.62 -6.62 11.29
C ALA A 65 7.67 -6.20 10.17
N LEU A 66 6.63 -5.43 10.48
CA LEU A 66 5.69 -4.87 9.50
C LEU A 66 6.45 -3.99 8.51
N ARG A 67 6.41 -4.35 7.22
CA ARG A 67 7.19 -3.68 6.18
C ARG A 67 6.33 -3.02 5.11
N GLU A 68 5.15 -3.57 4.85
CA GLU A 68 4.28 -3.10 3.78
C GLU A 68 2.80 -3.33 4.14
N VAL A 69 1.97 -2.41 3.64
CA VAL A 69 0.52 -2.53 3.60
C VAL A 69 0.09 -2.51 2.14
N THR A 70 -0.60 -3.55 1.69
CA THR A 70 -1.35 -3.53 0.42
C THR A 70 -2.81 -3.21 0.71
N LEU A 71 -3.34 -2.16 0.10
CA LEU A 71 -4.75 -1.84 0.07
C LEU A 71 -5.36 -2.47 -1.18
N LEU A 72 -6.53 -3.06 -1.02
CA LEU A 72 -7.30 -3.69 -2.10
C LEU A 72 -8.52 -2.82 -2.46
N PRO A 73 -9.06 -2.95 -3.69
CA PRO A 73 -10.19 -2.18 -4.15
C PRO A 73 -11.36 -2.17 -3.17
N GLY A 74 -11.89 -0.98 -2.89
CA GLY A 74 -12.97 -0.76 -1.92
C GLY A 74 -12.51 -0.50 -0.48
N CYS A 75 -11.21 -0.55 -0.18
CA CYS A 75 -10.69 -0.03 1.08
C CYS A 75 -10.95 1.48 1.18
N ASN A 76 -11.53 1.91 2.30
CA ASN A 76 -11.84 3.31 2.58
C ASN A 76 -10.85 3.87 3.60
N GLY A 77 -10.42 5.10 3.42
CA GLY A 77 -9.45 5.71 4.31
C GLY A 77 -8.74 6.93 3.74
N THR A 78 -7.62 7.27 4.37
CA THR A 78 -6.77 8.39 3.96
C THR A 78 -5.28 8.02 4.01
N ILE A 79 -4.50 8.56 3.07
CA ILE A 79 -3.03 8.57 3.12
C ILE A 79 -2.58 10.04 3.24
N ASN A 80 -1.84 10.37 4.30
CA ASN A 80 -1.43 11.75 4.62
C ASN A 80 -2.61 12.75 4.66
N GLY A 81 -3.78 12.31 5.10
CA GLY A 81 -5.01 13.12 5.14
C GLY A 81 -5.76 13.23 3.82
N ILE A 82 -5.24 12.68 2.72
CA ILE A 82 -5.88 12.64 1.41
C ILE A 82 -6.69 11.36 1.27
N ALA A 83 -7.92 11.45 0.78
CA ALA A 83 -8.80 10.30 0.61
C ALA A 83 -8.19 9.27 -0.36
N ILE A 84 -8.35 7.99 -0.03
CA ILE A 84 -8.04 6.90 -0.96
C ILE A 84 -9.11 6.87 -2.05
N LEU A 85 -8.67 7.06 -3.30
CA LEU A 85 -9.53 6.95 -4.49
C LEU A 85 -9.09 5.73 -5.31
N TRP A 86 -10.06 4.99 -5.86
CA TRP A 86 -9.82 3.77 -6.65
C TRP A 86 -9.89 4.02 -8.16
N THR A 87 -9.62 5.26 -8.55
CA THR A 87 -9.74 5.82 -9.90
C THR A 87 -8.44 6.56 -10.25
N THR A 88 -8.30 7.04 -11.49
CA THR A 88 -7.08 7.70 -11.96
C THR A 88 -6.75 8.98 -11.19
N GLU A 89 -7.72 9.59 -10.50
CA GLU A 89 -7.52 10.74 -9.63
C GLU A 89 -6.51 10.47 -8.50
N PHE A 90 -6.36 9.22 -8.05
CA PHE A 90 -5.31 8.87 -7.08
C PHE A 90 -3.91 8.98 -7.69
N LEU A 91 -3.77 8.57 -8.96
CA LEU A 91 -2.52 8.70 -9.70
C LEU A 91 -2.25 10.17 -10.09
N ASP A 92 -3.29 10.94 -10.42
CA ASP A 92 -3.20 12.40 -10.58
C ASP A 92 -2.63 13.05 -9.31
N TRP A 93 -3.17 12.70 -8.14
CA TRP A 93 -2.65 13.20 -6.85
C TRP A 93 -1.19 12.80 -6.62
N LEU A 94 -0.83 11.53 -6.86
CA LEU A 94 0.56 11.07 -6.74
C LEU A 94 1.52 11.88 -7.62
N ALA A 95 1.13 12.17 -8.87
CA ALA A 95 1.97 12.94 -9.79
C ALA A 95 2.09 14.43 -9.42
N VAL A 96 1.10 15.00 -8.73
CA VAL A 96 1.19 16.36 -8.18
C VAL A 96 2.11 16.40 -6.97
N GLU A 97 2.01 15.41 -6.07
CA GLU A 97 2.82 15.35 -4.86
C GLU A 97 4.26 14.92 -5.14
N ASP A 98 4.49 14.06 -6.12
CA ASP A 98 5.80 13.55 -6.48
C ASP A 98 6.06 13.75 -7.98
N THR A 99 6.86 14.77 -8.32
CA THR A 99 7.23 15.07 -9.70
C THR A 99 8.27 14.10 -10.27
N GLU A 100 8.79 13.18 -9.45
CA GLU A 100 9.84 12.23 -9.82
C GLU A 100 9.32 10.79 -9.74
N LEU A 101 8.05 10.56 -10.12
CA LEU A 101 7.49 9.21 -10.21
C LEU A 101 8.38 8.29 -11.05
N GLN A 102 8.44 7.04 -10.62
CA GLN A 102 9.20 5.99 -11.28
C GLN A 102 8.29 4.81 -11.65
N GLU A 103 8.73 4.00 -12.58
CA GLU A 103 8.12 2.72 -12.92
C GLU A 103 9.09 1.59 -12.58
N CYS A 104 8.58 0.53 -11.95
CA CYS A 104 9.34 -0.67 -11.66
C CYS A 104 8.42 -1.90 -11.73
N VAL A 105 8.74 -2.88 -12.58
CA VAL A 105 8.03 -4.18 -12.67
C VAL A 105 6.49 -4.07 -12.76
N GLY A 106 5.97 -3.09 -13.50
CA GLY A 106 4.52 -2.88 -13.67
C GLY A 106 3.86 -2.10 -12.53
N PHE A 107 4.66 -1.46 -11.67
CA PHE A 107 4.19 -0.53 -10.65
C PHE A 107 4.65 0.89 -10.97
N VAL A 108 3.79 1.86 -10.72
CA VAL A 108 4.20 3.26 -10.56
C VAL A 108 4.59 3.47 -9.10
N VAL A 109 5.75 4.07 -8.87
CA VAL A 109 6.42 4.18 -7.58
C VAL A 109 6.64 5.66 -7.24
N SER A 110 6.19 6.08 -6.06
CA SER A 110 6.57 7.33 -5.42
C SER A 110 7.50 7.02 -4.23
N LEU A 111 8.79 7.29 -4.41
CA LEU A 111 9.76 7.22 -3.31
C LEU A 111 9.65 8.43 -2.37
N LYS A 112 9.04 9.53 -2.80
CA LYS A 112 8.76 10.64 -1.88
C LYS A 112 7.72 10.24 -0.84
N LEU A 113 6.69 9.49 -1.24
CA LEU A 113 5.55 9.14 -0.38
C LEU A 113 5.59 7.71 0.16
N GLY A 114 6.47 6.85 -0.35
CA GLY A 114 6.51 5.45 0.07
C GLY A 114 5.33 4.65 -0.46
N ILE A 115 4.92 4.94 -1.70
CA ILE A 115 3.72 4.36 -2.32
C ILE A 115 4.08 3.69 -3.64
N MET A 116 3.53 2.51 -3.89
CA MET A 116 3.48 1.89 -5.22
C MET A 116 2.04 1.62 -5.61
N VAL A 117 1.72 1.75 -6.89
CA VAL A 117 0.39 1.43 -7.42
C VAL A 117 0.49 0.58 -8.69
N SER A 118 -0.42 -0.36 -8.84
CA SER A 118 -0.61 -1.20 -10.03
C SER A 118 -2.07 -1.11 -10.50
N GLY A 119 -2.34 -1.36 -11.79
CA GLY A 119 -3.70 -1.33 -12.35
C GLY A 119 -4.33 0.07 -12.55
N PHE A 120 -3.68 1.14 -12.08
CA PHE A 120 -4.16 2.53 -12.24
C PHE A 120 -3.72 3.19 -13.55
N HIS A 121 -2.59 2.76 -14.12
CA HIS A 121 -1.93 3.45 -15.25
C HIS A 121 -2.11 2.72 -16.59
N ASP A 122 -2.68 1.51 -16.54
CA ASP A 122 -2.89 0.58 -17.65
C ASP A 122 -4.33 0.03 -17.70
N ASP A 123 -5.23 0.57 -16.87
CA ASP A 123 -6.64 0.17 -16.72
C ASP A 123 -6.87 -1.32 -16.40
N ASP A 124 -5.87 -2.01 -15.83
CA ASP A 124 -6.01 -3.41 -15.38
C ASP A 124 -6.62 -3.49 -13.97
N GLU A 125 -7.96 -3.46 -13.91
CA GLU A 125 -8.73 -3.61 -12.67
C GLU A 125 -8.37 -4.87 -11.87
N SER A 126 -7.91 -5.94 -12.52
CA SER A 126 -7.55 -7.19 -11.82
C SER A 126 -6.26 -7.09 -11.02
N GLN A 127 -5.42 -6.11 -11.36
CA GLN A 127 -4.15 -5.83 -10.69
C GLN A 127 -4.22 -4.56 -9.81
N LYS A 128 -5.39 -3.94 -9.68
CA LYS A 128 -5.51 -2.67 -8.97
C LYS A 128 -5.20 -2.81 -7.48
N ALA A 129 -4.14 -2.14 -7.03
CA ALA A 129 -3.71 -2.15 -5.64
C ALA A 129 -2.90 -0.89 -5.31
N ILE A 130 -2.94 -0.48 -4.04
CA ILE A 130 -2.07 0.58 -3.49
C ILE A 130 -1.20 -0.06 -2.41
N HIS A 131 0.11 0.05 -2.56
CA HIS A 131 1.08 -0.48 -1.63
C HIS A 131 1.74 0.68 -0.90
N VAL A 132 1.81 0.62 0.43
CA VAL A 132 2.53 1.59 1.26
C VAL A 132 3.62 0.84 2.00
N PHE A 133 4.86 1.32 1.93
CA PHE A 133 6.03 0.59 2.42
C PHE A 133 6.89 1.38 3.40
N ARG A 134 7.66 0.65 4.21
CA ARG A 134 8.67 1.18 5.12
C ARG A 134 9.79 1.86 4.33
N LYS A 135 10.32 2.97 4.86
CA LYS A 135 11.40 3.72 4.22
C LYS A 135 12.63 2.83 3.98
N GLY A 136 13.19 2.89 2.78
CA GLY A 136 14.38 2.14 2.38
C GLY A 136 14.11 0.76 1.78
N ASP A 137 12.89 0.21 1.93
CA ASP A 137 12.56 -1.13 1.42
C ASP A 137 12.64 -1.23 -0.11
N MET A 138 12.45 -0.12 -0.81
CA MET A 138 12.48 -0.04 -2.27
C MET A 138 13.84 0.34 -2.85
N ASP A 139 14.81 0.72 -2.01
CA ASP A 139 16.13 1.17 -2.47
C ASP A 139 16.89 0.05 -3.21
N VAL A 140 16.64 -1.21 -2.84
CA VAL A 140 17.24 -2.39 -3.49
C VAL A 140 16.78 -2.59 -4.95
N LEU A 141 15.72 -1.88 -5.36
CA LEU A 141 15.20 -1.91 -6.73
C LEU A 141 15.55 -0.65 -7.52
N ALA A 142 16.32 0.29 -6.96
CA ALA A 142 16.66 1.56 -7.61
C ALA A 142 17.24 1.40 -9.03
N ASP A 143 18.12 0.42 -9.24
CA ASP A 143 18.74 0.16 -10.56
C ASP A 143 17.75 -0.35 -11.62
N LYS A 144 16.55 -0.79 -11.20
CA LYS A 144 15.48 -1.27 -12.08
C LYS A 144 14.40 -0.21 -12.33
N MET A 145 14.45 0.91 -11.60
CA MET A 145 13.48 1.99 -11.71
C MET A 145 13.79 2.87 -12.91
N ARG A 146 12.74 3.35 -13.58
CA ARG A 146 12.83 4.29 -14.71
C ARG A 146 11.88 5.44 -14.45
N SER A 147 12.19 6.64 -14.95
CA SER A 147 11.26 7.76 -14.86
C SER A 147 9.91 7.43 -15.49
N PHE A 148 8.84 7.76 -14.78
CA PHE A 148 7.46 7.59 -15.23
C PHE A 148 6.81 8.96 -15.40
N PHE A 149 6.18 9.19 -16.55
CA PHE A 149 5.52 10.45 -16.86
C PHE A 149 4.01 10.23 -16.99
N TRP A 150 3.28 10.59 -15.95
CA TRP A 150 1.82 10.57 -15.97
C TRP A 150 1.27 11.73 -16.79
N LYS A 151 0.35 11.45 -17.72
CA LYS A 151 -0.23 12.46 -18.63
C LYS A 151 -1.51 13.10 -18.09
N GLY A 152 -1.94 12.72 -16.89
CA GLY A 152 -3.18 13.19 -16.29
C GLY A 152 -4.42 12.54 -16.91
N THR A 153 -5.50 12.55 -16.14
CA THR A 153 -6.83 12.33 -16.71
C THR A 153 -7.15 13.49 -17.67
N LYS A 154 -7.41 13.21 -18.96
CA LYS A 154 -7.96 14.22 -19.87
C LYS A 154 -9.37 14.56 -19.39
N LEU A 155 -9.57 15.77 -18.89
CA LEU A 155 -10.90 16.35 -18.63
C LEU A 155 -11.75 16.39 -19.90
#